data_AF-A0A944ASK9-F1
#
_entry.id   AF-A0A944ASK9-F1
#
_cell.length_a   1.000
_cell.length_b   1.000
_cell.length_c   1.000
_cell.angle_alpha   90.00
_cell.angle_beta   90.00
_cell.angle_gamma   90.00
#
_symmetry.space_group_name_H-M   'P 1'
#
loop_
_entity.id
_entity.type
_entity.pdbx_description
1 polymer ?
#
loop_
_entity_poly.entity_id
_entity_poly.type
_entity_poly.pdbx_seq_one_letter_code
_entity_poly.pdbx_strand_id
1 'polypeptide(L)' 'MSEQIKKQGYASYKRSELLTILKPFLGKIVNIQTGIEANLSKHSIDKMTSAKALEKSKANGFTLAEHFELAAKIKP' A
#
# COMPACT_ATOMS: atom_id res chain seq x y z
N MET A 1 9.62 -12.93 -14.66
CA MET A 1 9.50 -12.61 -13.20
C MET A 1 10.83 -12.04 -12.74
N SER A 2 10.87 -10.77 -12.36
CA SER A 2 12.10 -10.00 -12.05
C SER A 2 12.90 -10.63 -10.90
N GLU A 3 14.24 -10.67 -11.01
CA GLU A 3 15.15 -11.30 -10.03
C GLU A 3 14.95 -10.84 -8.58
N GLN A 4 14.49 -9.60 -8.37
CA GLN A 4 14.18 -9.05 -7.04
C GLN A 4 13.03 -9.80 -6.33
N ILE A 5 12.02 -10.27 -7.06
CA ILE A 5 10.86 -10.98 -6.47
C ILE A 5 11.31 -12.33 -5.88
N LYS A 6 12.31 -12.99 -6.49
CA LYS A 6 12.83 -14.29 -6.05
C LYS A 6 13.61 -14.22 -4.73
N LYS A 7 14.23 -13.07 -4.40
CA LYS A 7 15.03 -12.90 -3.17
C LYS A 7 14.22 -12.47 -1.94
N GLN A 8 13.12 -11.72 -2.11
CA GLN A 8 12.38 -11.11 -0.99
C GLN A 8 10.92 -11.57 -0.87
N GLY A 9 10.38 -12.30 -1.85
CA GLY A 9 8.98 -12.67 -1.91
C GLY A 9 8.11 -11.53 -2.47
N TYR A 10 7.06 -11.89 -3.22
CA TYR A 10 6.22 -10.95 -3.98
C TYR A 10 5.62 -9.82 -3.12
N ALA A 11 5.11 -10.15 -1.92
CA ALA A 11 4.51 -9.17 -1.02
C ALA A 11 5.53 -8.17 -0.46
N SER A 12 6.76 -8.61 -0.18
CA SER A 12 7.85 -7.74 0.31
C SER A 12 8.33 -6.78 -0.77
N TYR A 13 8.47 -7.29 -2.00
CA TYR A 13 8.77 -6.47 -3.18
C TYR A 13 7.71 -5.38 -3.37
N LYS A 14 6.41 -5.76 -3.37
CA LYS A 14 5.31 -4.80 -3.52
C LYS A 14 5.19 -3.80 -2.36
N ARG A 15 5.56 -4.20 -1.14
CA ARG A 15 5.71 -3.27 -0.01
C ARG A 15 6.72 -2.15 -0.28
N SER A 16 7.89 -2.54 -0.77
CA SER A 16 8.99 -1.61 -1.06
C SER A 16 8.64 -0.66 -2.20
N GLU A 17 7.94 -1.17 -3.21
CA GLU A 17 7.39 -0.41 -4.34
C GLU A 17 6.36 0.63 -3.84
N LEU A 18 5.39 0.19 -3.02
CA LEU A 18 4.36 1.07 -2.44
C LEU A 18 4.98 2.16 -1.56
N LEU A 19 5.96 1.82 -0.73
CA LEU A 19 6.66 2.79 0.10
C LEU A 19 7.32 3.86 -0.76
N THR A 20 7.94 3.49 -1.88
CA THR A 20 8.58 4.43 -2.80
C THR A 20 7.57 5.39 -3.41
N ILE A 21 6.41 4.88 -3.83
CA ILE A 21 5.32 5.67 -4.43
C ILE A 21 4.71 6.65 -3.41
N LEU A 22 4.50 6.21 -2.17
CA LEU A 22 3.82 6.99 -1.13
C LEU A 22 4.76 7.88 -0.30
N LYS A 23 6.08 7.66 -0.37
CA LYS A 23 7.09 8.47 0.31
C LYS A 23 6.94 9.99 0.09
N PRO A 24 6.68 10.51 -1.12
CA PRO A 24 6.49 11.95 -1.34
C PRO A 24 5.19 12.50 -0.71
N PHE A 25 4.21 11.63 -0.41
CA PHE A 25 2.92 12.01 0.17
C PHE A 25 2.85 11.79 1.68
N LEU A 26 3.98 11.54 2.34
CA LEU A 26 4.02 11.38 3.79
C LEU A 26 3.68 12.70 4.49
N GLY A 27 2.86 12.61 5.53
CA GLY A 27 2.36 13.75 6.29
C GLY A 27 0.87 13.95 6.12
N LYS A 28 0.40 15.19 6.32
CA LYS A 28 -1.01 15.52 6.18
C LYS A 28 -1.40 15.50 4.70
N ILE A 29 -2.42 14.72 4.39
CA ILE A 29 -3.07 14.67 3.07
C ILE A 29 -4.54 15.04 3.25
N VAL A 30 -5.11 15.75 2.29
CA VAL A 30 -6.54 16.09 2.28
C VAL A 30 -7.18 15.34 1.14
N ASN A 31 -8.26 14.61 1.42
CA ASN A 31 -9.02 13.95 0.37
C ASN A 31 -9.77 15.01 -0.45
N ILE A 32 -9.46 15.16 -1.74
CA ILE A 32 -10.13 16.13 -2.62
C ILE A 32 -11.64 15.94 -2.77
N GLN A 33 -12.18 14.73 -2.56
CA GLN A 33 -13.60 14.43 -2.71
C GLN A 33 -14.40 14.72 -1.43
N THR A 34 -13.84 14.38 -0.26
CA THR A 34 -14.57 14.47 1.02
C THR A 34 -14.12 15.64 1.88
N GLY A 35 -12.99 16.28 1.56
CA GLY A 35 -12.36 17.32 2.37
C GLY A 35 -11.76 16.82 3.69
N ILE A 36 -11.78 15.50 3.93
CA ILE A 36 -11.28 14.91 5.18
C ILE A 36 -9.76 14.94 5.19
N GLU A 37 -9.20 15.54 6.24
CA GLU A 37 -7.78 15.49 6.53
C GLU A 37 -7.38 14.10 7.07
N ALA A 38 -6.36 13.51 6.47
CA ALA A 38 -5.75 12.27 6.93
C ALA A 38 -4.23 12.47 7.11
N ASN A 39 -3.59 11.57 7.84
CA ASN A 39 -2.15 11.56 8.01
C ASN A 39 -1.56 10.25 7.48
N LEU A 40 -0.79 10.36 6.39
CA LEU A 40 -0.08 9.24 5.80
C LEU A 40 1.31 9.13 6.43
N SER A 41 1.47 8.14 7.30
CA SER A 41 2.76 7.84 7.94
C SER A 41 3.32 6.52 7.41
N LYS A 42 4.62 6.27 7.64
CA LYS A 42 5.22 4.96 7.38
C LYS A 42 4.48 3.82 8.11
N HIS A 43 3.99 4.09 9.32
CA HIS A 43 3.19 3.13 10.09
C HIS A 43 1.83 2.87 9.45
N SER A 44 1.21 3.89 8.84
CA SER A 44 -0.02 3.73 8.05
C SER A 44 0.23 2.81 6.85
N ILE A 45 1.35 2.99 6.13
CA ILE A 45 1.75 2.12 5.01
C ILE A 45 2.02 0.69 5.48
N ASP A 46 2.70 0.52 6.61
CA ASP A 46 2.96 -0.80 7.17
C ASP A 46 1.67 -1.55 7.53
N LYS A 47 0.67 -0.85 8.09
CA LYS A 47 -0.65 -1.43 8.36
C LYS A 47 -1.38 -1.87 7.10
N MET A 48 -1.35 -1.06 6.05
CA MET A 48 -1.98 -1.40 4.76
C MET A 48 -1.37 -2.65 4.16
N THR A 49 -0.07 -2.85 4.35
CA THR A 49 0.67 -3.94 3.74
C THR A 49 0.95 -5.13 4.68
N SER A 50 0.43 -5.08 5.90
CA SER A 50 0.57 -6.13 6.91
C SER A 50 -0.05 -7.44 6.44
N ALA A 51 0.51 -8.56 6.89
CA ALA A 51 0.00 -9.90 6.55
C ALA A 51 -1.51 -10.00 6.81
N LYS A 52 -1.99 -9.47 7.94
CA LYS A 52 -3.40 -9.44 8.31
C LYS A 52 -4.27 -8.63 7.33
N ALA A 53 -3.75 -7.53 6.78
CA ALA A 53 -4.48 -6.74 5.79
C ALA A 53 -4.56 -7.47 4.45
N LEU A 54 -3.46 -8.12 4.04
CA LEU A 54 -3.41 -8.94 2.83
C LEU A 54 -4.35 -10.16 2.94
N GLU A 55 -4.38 -10.83 4.08
CA GLU A 55 -5.30 -11.94 4.35
C GLU A 55 -6.76 -11.51 4.30
N LYS A 56 -7.11 -10.36 4.90
CA LYS A 56 -8.46 -9.79 4.79
C LYS A 56 -8.84 -9.47 3.35
N SER A 57 -7.91 -8.91 2.57
CA SER A 57 -8.14 -8.62 1.15
C SER A 57 -8.44 -9.89 0.37
N LYS A 58 -7.66 -10.96 0.60
CA LYS A 58 -7.89 -12.28 0.00
C LYS A 58 -9.22 -12.90 0.44
N ALA A 59 -9.56 -12.80 1.72
CA ALA A 59 -10.83 -13.30 2.25
C ALA A 59 -12.03 -12.59 1.62
N ASN A 60 -11.87 -11.32 1.24
CA ASN A 60 -12.87 -10.54 0.50
C ASN A 60 -12.84 -10.81 -1.02
N GLY A 61 -12.06 -11.77 -1.50
CA GLY A 61 -11.98 -12.15 -2.91
C GLY A 61 -11.01 -11.33 -3.77
N PHE A 62 -10.25 -10.41 -3.18
CA PHE A 62 -9.28 -9.59 -3.93
C PHE A 62 -7.91 -10.28 -4.03
N THR A 63 -7.24 -10.09 -5.17
CA THR A 63 -5.86 -10.52 -5.33
C THR A 63 -4.89 -9.58 -4.61
N LEU A 64 -3.66 -10.07 -4.36
CA LEU A 64 -2.59 -9.21 -3.83
C LEU A 64 -2.28 -8.05 -4.78
N ALA A 65 -2.31 -8.29 -6.10
CA ALA A 65 -2.04 -7.25 -7.08
C ALA A 65 -3.05 -6.10 -6.96
N GLU A 66 -4.35 -6.42 -6.97
CA GLU A 66 -5.42 -5.43 -6.82
C GLU A 66 -5.30 -4.63 -5.51
N HIS A 67 -4.97 -5.32 -4.42
CA HIS A 67 -4.75 -4.68 -3.13
C HIS A 67 -3.65 -3.62 -3.19
N PHE A 68 -2.48 -3.97 -3.74
CA PHE A 68 -1.36 -3.04 -3.85
C PHE A 68 -1.61 -1.92 -4.87
N GLU A 69 -2.32 -2.21 -5.97
CA GLU A 69 -2.73 -1.20 -6.95
C GLU A 69 -3.66 -0.15 -6.35
N LEU A 70 -4.63 -0.57 -5.52
CA LEU A 70 -5.52 0.36 -4.80
C LEU A 70 -4.74 1.18 -3.78
N ALA A 71 -3.84 0.56 -3.01
CA ALA A 71 -3.02 1.29 -2.04
C ALA A 71 -2.12 2.33 -2.72
N ALA A 72 -1.60 2.06 -3.92
CA ALA A 72 -0.76 2.99 -4.68
C ALA A 72 -1.52 4.19 -5.26
N LYS A 73 -2.86 4.13 -5.28
CA LYS A 73 -3.73 5.24 -5.70
C LYS A 73 -4.00 6.25 -4.59
N ILE A 74 -3.50 6.03 -3.37
CA ILE A 74 -3.56 7.01 -2.28
C ILE A 74 -2.71 8.22 -2.67
N LYS A 75 -3.41 9.22 -3.21
CA LYS A 75 -2.90 10.52 -3.62
C LYS A 75 -3.87 11.56 -3.06
N PRO A 76 -3.40 12.73 -2.62
CA PRO A 76 -4.27 13.83 -2.25
C PRO A 76 -5.22 14.19 -3.39
#